data_AF-K6AWI4-F1
#
_entry.id   AF-K6AWI4-F1
#
_cell.length_a   1.000
_cell.length_b   1.000
_cell.length_c   1.000
_cell.angle_alpha   90.00
_cell.angle_beta   90.00
_cell.angle_gamma   90.00
#
_symmetry.space_group_name_H-M   'P 1'
#
loop_
_entity.id
_entity.type
_entity.pdbx_description
1 polymer ?
#
loop_
_entity_poly.entity_id
_entity_poly.type
_entity_poly.pdbx_seq_one_letter_code
_entity_poly.pdbx_strand_id
1 'polypeptide(L)'
;MRKSLLYVFAVICTMGFFTACGDDDDSSSSGNWQDLSKTYEGKSVNLVMGEVTIPVDGKSVVIAASSAEKVSVTLNNIIPENKSVVIDAALKEADGTYTFTGESTVGDCVVSVNGTVKGGVASVVYTRKLTSSIIGNWSLKAGAGAIYANIVTGNSTIDNLVPMIKPAIGNLIWGKVSAVNVNLPEDGIFDVSWRPIGASEDKGIGEITKMASIQYCVVDGKFMVTVDKNYVTVLTTLLQQAAGDKLEAAGISIDEIMKLLVDLGGYYGLPLNMKVDGSEATFYADKDLIVPVLTMIAPILKPMVPENSQQMVDMVLQLLPNAKTLEFGLNFTK
;
A
#
# COMPACT_ATOMS: atom_id res chain seq x y z
N MET A 1 -22.96 12.51 -3.47
CA MET A 1 -21.90 13.37 -2.92
C MET A 1 -22.24 14.06 -1.58
N ARG A 2 -23.35 13.77 -0.89
CA ARG A 2 -23.73 14.46 0.37
C ARG A 2 -23.61 13.61 1.65
N LYS A 3 -23.34 12.31 1.54
CA LYS A 3 -23.28 11.39 2.68
C LYS A 3 -21.91 11.40 3.37
N SER A 4 -20.80 11.37 2.61
CA SER A 4 -19.44 11.37 3.17
C SER A 4 -19.13 12.62 4.03
N LEU A 5 -19.58 13.82 3.64
CA LEU A 5 -19.34 15.05 4.39
C LEU A 5 -20.00 15.07 5.79
N LEU A 6 -21.16 14.43 5.94
CA LEU A 6 -21.89 14.34 7.22
C LEU A 6 -21.22 13.34 8.18
N TYR A 7 -20.64 12.24 7.66
CA TYR A 7 -19.89 11.28 8.48
C TYR A 7 -18.58 11.88 9.00
N VAL A 8 -17.88 12.67 8.18
CA VAL A 8 -16.64 13.37 8.61
C VAL A 8 -16.92 14.38 9.73
N PHE A 9 -18.05 15.10 9.67
CA PHE A 9 -18.47 16.00 10.76
C PHE A 9 -18.82 15.23 12.04
N ALA A 10 -19.42 14.04 11.94
CA ALA A 10 -19.77 13.22 13.10
C ALA A 10 -18.55 12.61 13.81
N VAL A 11 -17.51 12.21 13.06
CA VAL A 11 -16.26 11.64 13.61
C VAL A 11 -15.45 12.70 14.37
N ILE A 12 -15.44 13.95 13.91
CA ILE A 12 -14.77 15.07 14.61
C ILE A 12 -15.49 15.41 15.92
N CYS A 13 -16.82 15.31 15.95
CA CYS A 13 -17.62 15.57 17.15
C CYS A 13 -17.44 14.50 18.25
N THR A 14 -17.10 13.25 17.92
CA THR A 14 -16.91 12.18 18.92
C THR A 14 -15.49 12.12 19.49
N MET A 15 -14.51 12.70 18.79
CA MET A 15 -13.09 12.76 19.24
C MET A 15 -12.80 13.91 20.22
N GLY A 16 -13.79 14.76 20.53
CA GLY A 16 -13.67 15.86 21.51
C GLY A 16 -13.60 15.43 22.98
N PHE A 17 -13.56 14.12 23.30
CA PHE A 17 -13.65 13.59 24.66
C PHE A 17 -12.42 12.83 25.17
N PHE A 18 -11.23 13.00 24.57
CA PHE A 18 -10.00 12.61 25.27
C PHE A 18 -9.52 13.78 26.13
N THR A 19 -9.83 13.67 27.42
CA THR A 19 -9.39 14.57 28.48
C THR A 19 -7.87 14.59 28.56
N ALA A 20 -7.23 15.58 27.94
CA ALA A 20 -5.92 16.02 28.40
C ALA A 20 -6.15 16.76 29.73
N CYS A 21 -6.21 16.00 30.83
CA CYS A 21 -6.00 16.59 32.16
C CYS A 21 -4.52 16.98 32.25
N GLY A 22 -4.22 18.18 31.79
CA GLY A 22 -3.16 19.01 32.37
C GLY A 22 -3.86 20.10 33.15
N ASP A 23 -3.81 20.00 34.48
CA ASP A 23 -3.95 21.16 35.36
C ASP A 23 -2.95 22.22 34.86
N ASP A 24 -3.45 23.37 34.43
CA ASP A 24 -2.96 24.68 34.88
C ASP A 24 -3.87 25.77 34.30
N ASP A 25 -4.45 26.53 35.23
CA ASP A 25 -5.19 27.75 35.00
C ASP A 25 -4.32 28.79 34.27
N ASP A 26 -4.75 29.21 33.07
CA ASP A 26 -4.58 30.58 32.60
C ASP A 26 -5.60 30.87 31.49
N SER A 27 -6.67 31.56 31.88
CA SER A 27 -7.58 32.21 30.94
C SER A 27 -6.89 33.43 30.33
N SER A 28 -6.26 33.29 29.16
CA SER A 28 -6.24 34.28 28.07
C SER A 28 -5.20 33.96 26.98
N SER A 29 -5.66 33.34 25.90
CA SER A 29 -5.38 33.89 24.57
C SER A 29 -6.51 33.45 23.64
N SER A 30 -7.23 34.42 23.09
CA SER A 30 -7.87 34.22 21.79
C SER A 30 -6.72 33.85 20.85
N GLY A 31 -6.51 32.56 20.59
CA GLY A 31 -5.32 32.07 19.88
C GLY A 31 -5.15 32.85 18.59
N ASN A 32 -3.96 33.35 18.29
CA ASN A 32 -3.73 34.13 17.09
C ASN A 32 -3.53 33.17 15.91
N TRP A 33 -4.13 33.41 14.75
CA TRP A 33 -4.05 32.46 13.62
C TRP A 33 -2.60 32.28 13.12
N GLN A 34 -1.73 33.27 13.36
CA GLN A 34 -0.30 33.22 13.10
C GLN A 34 0.39 32.12 13.92
N ASP A 35 -0.08 31.85 15.14
CA ASP A 35 0.51 30.86 16.06
C ASP A 35 0.29 29.41 15.57
N LEU A 36 -0.60 29.23 14.59
CA LEU A 36 -0.80 27.95 13.91
C LEU A 36 0.39 27.57 13.02
N SER A 37 1.21 28.55 12.61
CA SER A 37 2.22 28.35 11.57
C SER A 37 3.44 27.61 12.09
N LYS A 38 3.42 26.28 12.03
CA LYS A 38 4.51 25.41 12.49
C LYS A 38 4.41 24.00 11.90
N THR A 39 5.40 23.18 12.23
CA THR A 39 5.39 21.74 11.95
C THR A 39 4.79 21.00 13.14
N TYR A 40 3.83 20.12 12.87
CA TYR A 40 3.21 19.21 13.82
C TYR A 40 3.69 17.79 13.53
N GLU A 41 4.35 17.18 14.51
CA GLU A 41 4.94 15.85 14.44
C GLU A 41 4.93 15.16 15.81
N GLY A 42 5.10 13.84 15.83
CA GLY A 42 5.04 13.03 17.05
C GLY A 42 3.76 13.29 17.85
N LYS A 43 3.89 13.62 19.13
CA LYS A 43 2.73 13.84 20.03
C LYS A 43 1.88 15.07 19.70
N SER A 44 2.36 15.97 18.83
CA SER A 44 1.63 17.16 18.44
C SER A 44 0.72 16.97 17.24
N VAL A 45 0.68 15.76 16.66
CA VAL A 45 -0.19 15.44 15.53
C VAL A 45 -0.96 14.15 15.77
N ASN A 46 -2.22 14.13 15.37
CA ASN A 46 -3.03 12.93 15.22
C ASN A 46 -3.43 12.80 13.77
N LEU A 47 -3.25 11.60 13.19
CA LEU A 47 -3.57 11.33 11.79
C LEU A 47 -4.61 10.22 11.69
N VAL A 48 -5.64 10.47 10.90
CA VAL A 48 -6.68 9.49 10.58
C VAL A 48 -6.90 9.49 9.07
N MET A 49 -6.86 8.31 8.46
CA MET A 49 -7.28 8.12 7.07
C MET A 49 -8.74 7.64 7.06
N GLY A 50 -9.67 8.54 6.77
CA GLY A 50 -11.11 8.27 6.93
C GLY A 50 -11.45 7.95 8.38
N GLU A 51 -11.51 6.66 8.74
CA GLU A 51 -11.79 6.16 10.10
C GLU A 51 -10.60 5.41 10.72
N VAL A 52 -9.50 5.21 9.99
CA VAL A 52 -8.35 4.40 10.45
C VAL A 52 -7.25 5.30 10.97
N THR A 53 -6.85 5.09 12.23
CA THR A 53 -5.70 5.80 12.83
C THR A 53 -4.40 5.42 12.14
N ILE A 54 -3.62 6.43 11.77
CA ILE A 54 -2.34 6.26 11.08
C ILE A 54 -1.19 6.59 12.06
N PRO A 55 -0.15 5.73 12.15
CA PRO A 55 1.04 6.03 12.93
C PRO A 55 1.71 7.33 12.47
N VAL A 56 2.19 8.13 13.44
CA VAL A 56 2.71 9.48 13.18
C VAL A 56 4.25 9.54 13.09
N ASP A 57 4.94 8.47 13.50
CA ASP A 57 6.39 8.41 13.47
C ASP A 57 6.92 8.50 12.02
N GLY A 58 7.86 9.43 11.81
CA GLY A 58 8.41 9.75 10.49
C GLY A 58 7.49 10.58 9.58
N LYS A 59 6.34 11.05 10.09
CA LYS A 59 5.36 11.87 9.37
C LYS A 59 5.22 13.25 10.03
N SER A 60 4.84 14.24 9.23
CA SER A 60 4.54 15.58 9.76
C SER A 60 3.46 16.30 8.96
N VAL A 61 2.77 17.21 9.64
CA VAL A 61 1.84 18.17 9.04
C VAL A 61 2.40 19.56 9.27
N VAL A 62 2.71 20.28 8.20
CA VAL A 62 3.10 21.69 8.30
C VAL A 62 1.88 22.53 8.02
N ILE A 63 1.53 23.40 8.95
CA ILE A 63 0.46 24.38 8.79
C ILE A 63 1.14 25.73 8.58
N ALA A 64 0.75 26.46 7.54
CA ALA A 64 1.24 27.80 7.25
C ALA A 64 0.04 28.72 7.04
N ALA A 65 -0.34 29.47 8.08
CA ALA A 65 -1.47 30.38 8.02
C ALA A 65 -1.08 31.66 7.29
N SER A 66 -1.89 32.05 6.31
CA SER A 66 -1.66 33.25 5.50
C SER A 66 -2.62 34.38 5.83
N SER A 67 -3.78 34.04 6.40
CA SER A 67 -4.74 34.98 6.97
C SER A 67 -5.63 34.25 8.00
N ALA A 68 -6.54 34.98 8.64
CA ALA A 68 -7.56 34.41 9.52
C ALA A 68 -8.52 33.42 8.81
N GLU A 69 -8.53 33.39 7.46
CA GLU A 69 -9.46 32.58 6.66
C GLU A 69 -8.75 31.54 5.78
N LYS A 70 -7.41 31.55 5.71
CA LYS A 70 -6.65 30.74 4.76
C LYS A 70 -5.39 30.16 5.37
N VAL A 71 -5.16 28.88 5.07
CA VAL A 71 -4.00 28.14 5.51
C VAL A 71 -3.51 27.21 4.41
N SER A 72 -2.20 27.03 4.31
CA SER A 72 -1.60 25.98 3.51
C SER A 72 -1.22 24.83 4.43
N VAL A 73 -1.70 23.62 4.13
CA VAL A 73 -1.42 22.39 4.88
C VAL A 73 -0.51 21.52 4.02
N THR A 74 0.68 21.21 4.52
CA THR A 74 1.61 20.29 3.87
C THR A 74 1.62 18.96 4.60
N LEU A 75 1.25 17.88 3.91
CA LEU A 75 1.31 16.52 4.41
C LEU A 75 2.63 15.89 3.97
N ASN A 76 3.56 15.67 4.90
CA ASN A 76 4.85 15.03 4.61
C ASN A 76 4.84 13.56 5.02
N ASN A 77 5.20 12.67 4.10
CA ASN A 77 5.26 11.21 4.30
C ASN A 77 3.92 10.56 4.70
N ILE A 78 2.80 11.22 4.42
CA ILE A 78 1.43 10.75 4.75
C ILE A 78 0.74 10.13 3.53
N ILE A 79 1.07 10.57 2.32
CA ILE A 79 0.46 10.09 1.08
C ILE A 79 1.46 9.20 0.34
N PRO A 80 1.15 7.91 0.07
CA PRO A 80 2.11 6.99 -0.57
C PRO A 80 2.59 7.45 -1.96
N GLU A 81 1.77 8.17 -2.71
CA GLU A 81 2.09 8.66 -4.06
C GLU A 81 3.14 9.77 -4.08
N ASN A 82 3.24 10.53 -2.98
CA ASN A 82 4.07 11.72 -2.96
C ASN A 82 4.55 12.03 -1.54
N LYS A 83 5.87 12.15 -1.41
CA LYS A 83 6.53 12.40 -0.12
C LYS A 83 6.10 13.73 0.52
N SER A 84 5.60 14.68 -0.27
CA SER A 84 5.08 15.95 0.23
C SER A 84 3.89 16.43 -0.61
N VAL A 85 2.75 16.68 0.04
CA VAL A 85 1.54 17.18 -0.61
C VAL A 85 1.11 18.50 0.03
N VAL A 86 1.07 19.56 -0.77
CA VAL A 86 0.62 20.89 -0.34
C VAL A 86 -0.85 21.06 -0.70
N ILE A 87 -1.65 21.53 0.27
CA ILE A 87 -3.09 21.70 0.16
C ILE A 87 -3.47 23.09 0.67
N ASP A 88 -3.99 23.93 -0.22
CA ASP A 88 -4.65 25.16 0.20
C ASP A 88 -5.99 24.83 0.85
N ALA A 89 -6.21 25.35 2.05
CA ALA A 89 -7.38 25.08 2.87
C ALA A 89 -8.01 26.37 3.41
N ALA A 90 -9.33 26.33 3.55
CA ALA A 90 -10.08 27.36 4.26
C ALA A 90 -9.87 27.17 5.77
N LEU A 91 -9.67 28.26 6.50
CA LEU A 91 -9.50 28.29 7.96
C LEU A 91 -10.73 28.95 8.60
N LYS A 92 -11.20 28.40 9.73
CA LYS A 92 -12.23 29.02 10.57
C LYS A 92 -11.86 28.86 12.03
N GLU A 93 -12.10 29.90 12.81
CA GLU A 93 -11.95 29.90 14.26
C GLU A 93 -13.34 29.87 14.91
N ALA A 94 -13.49 29.04 15.93
CA ALA A 94 -14.63 29.05 16.83
C ALA A 94 -14.20 28.53 18.21
N ASP A 95 -14.50 29.28 19.27
CA ASP A 95 -14.28 28.90 20.67
C ASP A 95 -12.83 28.45 20.96
N GLY A 96 -11.85 29.17 20.41
CA GLY A 96 -10.41 28.87 20.58
C GLY A 96 -9.95 27.63 19.82
N THR A 97 -10.78 27.09 18.93
CA THR A 97 -10.46 25.94 18.07
C THR A 97 -10.40 26.38 16.63
N TYR A 98 -9.28 26.12 15.98
CA TYR A 98 -9.11 26.36 14.56
C TYR A 98 -9.49 25.11 13.77
N THR A 99 -10.29 25.26 12.74
CA THR A 99 -10.70 24.20 11.83
C THR A 99 -10.25 24.53 10.42
N PHE A 100 -9.76 23.54 9.68
CA PHE A 100 -9.34 23.72 8.30
C PHE A 100 -9.85 22.62 7.39
N THR A 101 -10.26 23.00 6.17
CA THR A 101 -10.69 22.05 5.14
C THR A 101 -10.17 22.45 3.77
N GLY A 102 -9.61 21.50 3.03
CA GLY A 102 -9.06 21.73 1.70
C GLY A 102 -8.93 20.44 0.92
N GLU A 103 -8.65 20.57 -0.37
CA GLU A 103 -8.35 19.45 -1.25
C GLU A 103 -7.28 19.83 -2.27
N SER A 104 -6.50 18.84 -2.70
CA SER A 104 -5.50 18.97 -3.75
C SER A 104 -5.46 17.70 -4.58
N THR A 105 -5.00 17.79 -5.82
CA THR A 105 -4.82 16.63 -6.71
C THR A 105 -3.35 16.38 -6.93
N VAL A 106 -2.91 15.14 -6.69
CA VAL A 106 -1.53 14.71 -6.84
C VAL A 106 -1.51 13.45 -7.71
N GLY A 107 -1.06 13.60 -8.96
CA GLY A 107 -1.18 12.54 -9.96
C GLY A 107 -2.64 12.13 -10.14
N ASP A 108 -2.91 10.83 -10.07
CA ASP A 108 -4.25 10.25 -10.16
C ASP A 108 -4.94 10.11 -8.79
N CYS A 109 -4.61 10.95 -7.82
CA CYS A 109 -5.21 10.93 -6.49
C CYS A 109 -5.67 12.32 -6.06
N VAL A 110 -6.96 12.44 -5.71
CA VAL A 110 -7.47 13.60 -4.98
C VAL A 110 -7.28 13.35 -3.48
N VAL A 111 -6.60 14.28 -2.81
CA VAL A 111 -6.36 14.25 -1.36
C VAL A 111 -7.16 15.37 -0.73
N SER A 112 -8.05 15.03 0.20
CA SER A 112 -8.81 16.01 0.97
C SER A 112 -8.38 15.97 2.43
N VAL A 113 -8.35 17.12 3.09
CA VAL A 113 -8.07 17.25 4.52
C VAL A 113 -9.23 17.93 5.22
N ASN A 114 -9.53 17.45 6.41
CA ASN A 114 -10.35 18.11 7.41
C ASN A 114 -9.63 17.97 8.75
N GLY A 115 -9.24 19.09 9.35
CA GLY A 115 -8.50 19.05 10.59
C GLY A 115 -8.83 20.16 11.55
N THR A 116 -8.37 19.98 12.78
CA THR A 116 -8.49 20.95 13.85
C THR A 116 -7.15 21.19 14.51
N VAL A 117 -6.95 22.40 15.03
CA VAL A 117 -5.84 22.73 15.94
C VAL A 117 -6.42 23.22 17.24
N LYS A 118 -6.09 22.54 18.34
CA LYS A 118 -6.49 22.90 19.70
C LYS A 118 -5.40 22.50 20.69
N GLY A 119 -5.08 23.38 21.64
CA GLY A 119 -4.07 23.09 22.67
C GLY A 119 -2.69 22.75 22.09
N GLY A 120 -2.35 23.33 20.94
CA GLY A 120 -1.08 23.07 20.25
C GLY A 120 -0.97 21.74 19.50
N VAL A 121 -2.03 20.92 19.48
CA VAL A 121 -2.12 19.64 18.76
C VAL A 121 -2.96 19.80 17.49
N ALA A 122 -2.48 19.26 16.38
CA ALA A 122 -3.22 19.16 15.12
C ALA A 122 -3.85 17.78 14.96
N SER A 123 -5.17 17.70 14.84
CA SER A 123 -5.88 16.47 14.51
C SER A 123 -6.34 16.54 13.07
N VAL A 124 -5.80 15.67 12.20
CA VAL A 124 -6.05 15.70 10.76
C VAL A 124 -6.69 14.42 10.29
N VAL A 125 -7.90 14.54 9.76
CA VAL A 125 -8.55 13.51 8.97
C VAL A 125 -8.23 13.79 7.50
N TYR A 126 -7.62 12.84 6.81
CA TYR A 126 -7.43 12.93 5.37
C TYR A 126 -8.14 11.78 4.66
N THR A 127 -8.52 12.02 3.41
CA THR A 127 -9.07 10.99 2.53
C THR A 127 -8.32 11.00 1.22
N ARG A 128 -8.14 9.81 0.64
CA ARG A 128 -7.65 9.62 -0.71
C ARG A 128 -8.81 9.21 -1.61
N LYS A 129 -8.82 9.72 -2.83
CA LYS A 129 -9.70 9.30 -3.90
C LYS A 129 -8.89 9.14 -5.17
N LEU A 130 -8.50 7.92 -5.46
CA LEU A 130 -7.88 7.51 -6.69
C LEU A 130 -8.83 7.75 -7.87
N THR A 131 -8.27 8.15 -9.01
CA THR A 131 -8.98 8.42 -10.26
C THR A 131 -8.40 7.64 -11.44
N SER A 132 -7.45 6.74 -11.19
CA SER A 132 -6.80 5.95 -12.25
C SER A 132 -7.75 4.93 -12.87
N SER A 133 -7.49 4.54 -14.13
CA SER A 133 -8.33 3.61 -14.89
C SER A 133 -8.40 2.20 -14.30
N ILE A 134 -7.48 1.86 -13.39
CA ILE A 134 -7.36 0.55 -12.78
C ILE A 134 -8.41 0.28 -11.70
N ILE A 135 -9.13 1.32 -11.26
CA ILE A 135 -10.17 1.21 -10.24
C ILE A 135 -11.27 0.26 -10.72
N GLY A 136 -11.64 -0.70 -9.87
CA GLY A 136 -12.75 -1.61 -10.12
C GLY A 136 -12.54 -3.02 -9.57
N ASN A 137 -13.46 -3.91 -9.94
CA ASN A 137 -13.40 -5.33 -9.61
C ASN A 137 -12.76 -6.07 -10.77
N TRP A 138 -11.80 -6.94 -10.47
CA TRP A 138 -11.03 -7.69 -11.44
C TRP A 138 -11.08 -9.16 -11.11
N SER A 139 -11.56 -9.99 -12.03
CA SER A 139 -11.55 -11.45 -11.92
C SER A 139 -10.38 -12.04 -12.68
N LEU A 140 -9.68 -12.99 -12.07
CA LEU A 140 -8.58 -13.69 -12.73
C LEU A 140 -9.11 -14.46 -13.95
N LYS A 141 -8.42 -14.35 -15.09
CA LYS A 141 -8.80 -15.10 -16.31
C LYS A 141 -8.69 -16.61 -16.07
N ALA A 142 -9.57 -17.41 -16.69
CA ALA A 142 -9.59 -18.85 -16.49
C ALA A 142 -8.43 -19.61 -17.17
N GLY A 143 -8.11 -20.79 -16.63
CA GLY A 143 -7.12 -21.73 -17.17
C GLY A 143 -5.72 -21.12 -17.36
N ALA A 144 -5.05 -21.50 -18.45
CA ALA A 144 -3.75 -20.95 -18.82
C ALA A 144 -3.80 -19.44 -19.16
N GLY A 145 -4.98 -18.90 -19.47
CA GLY A 145 -5.20 -17.47 -19.71
C GLY A 145 -4.94 -16.61 -18.47
N ALA A 146 -5.03 -17.19 -17.27
CA ALA A 146 -4.65 -16.56 -16.01
C ALA A 146 -3.20 -16.08 -16.00
N ILE A 147 -2.31 -16.77 -16.71
CA ILE A 147 -0.87 -16.63 -16.54
C ILE A 147 -0.29 -15.72 -17.61
N TYR A 148 0.33 -14.63 -17.16
CA TYR A 148 1.25 -13.85 -17.98
C TYR A 148 2.66 -14.40 -17.77
N ALA A 149 3.30 -14.79 -18.86
CA ALA A 149 4.69 -15.24 -18.86
C ALA A 149 5.31 -14.84 -20.19
N ASN A 150 6.36 -14.02 -20.11
CA ASN A 150 7.19 -13.60 -21.22
C ASN A 150 8.65 -13.80 -20.80
N ILE A 151 9.20 -14.96 -21.14
CA ILE A 151 10.49 -15.43 -20.64
C ILE A 151 11.35 -15.81 -21.85
N VAL A 152 12.50 -15.17 -21.94
CA VAL A 152 13.53 -15.43 -22.96
C VAL A 152 14.87 -15.45 -22.25
N THR A 153 15.36 -16.66 -21.97
CA THR A 153 16.64 -16.88 -21.27
C THR A 153 17.83 -16.78 -22.21
N GLY A 154 17.62 -16.98 -23.52
CA GLY A 154 18.70 -17.08 -24.50
C GLY A 154 19.32 -18.49 -24.57
N ASN A 155 18.83 -19.43 -23.75
CA ASN A 155 19.13 -20.84 -23.83
C ASN A 155 17.96 -21.57 -24.50
N SER A 156 18.16 -22.07 -25.72
CA SER A 156 17.09 -22.70 -26.51
C SER A 156 16.42 -23.88 -25.81
N THR A 157 17.16 -24.65 -24.99
CA THR A 157 16.59 -25.79 -24.26
C THR A 157 15.57 -25.34 -23.24
N ILE A 158 15.86 -24.26 -22.50
CA ILE A 158 14.93 -23.71 -21.49
C ILE A 158 13.81 -22.94 -22.16
N ASP A 159 14.12 -22.14 -23.18
CA ASP A 159 13.13 -21.35 -23.91
C ASP A 159 12.06 -22.25 -24.57
N ASN A 160 12.45 -23.46 -25.00
CA ASN A 160 11.51 -24.47 -25.51
C ASN A 160 10.55 -25.03 -24.44
N LEU A 161 10.86 -24.90 -23.15
CA LEU A 161 10.00 -25.33 -22.05
C LEU A 161 9.04 -24.23 -21.58
N VAL A 162 9.33 -22.96 -21.87
CA VAL A 162 8.50 -21.81 -21.46
C VAL A 162 7.02 -21.95 -21.86
N PRO A 163 6.66 -22.44 -23.06
CA PRO A 163 5.25 -22.64 -23.42
C PRO A 163 4.47 -23.57 -22.48
N MET A 164 5.16 -24.48 -21.77
CA MET A 164 4.53 -25.40 -20.82
C MET A 164 4.24 -24.76 -19.45
N ILE A 165 4.86 -23.62 -19.13
CA ILE A 165 4.71 -22.93 -17.83
C ILE A 165 3.27 -22.44 -17.63
N LYS A 166 2.68 -21.79 -18.63
CA LYS A 166 1.32 -21.21 -18.50
C LYS A 166 0.26 -22.29 -18.21
N PRO A 167 0.17 -23.39 -18.99
CA PRO A 167 -0.78 -24.46 -18.67
C PRO A 167 -0.49 -25.12 -17.33
N ALA A 168 0.78 -25.40 -17.00
CA ALA A 168 1.14 -26.04 -15.74
C ALA A 168 0.70 -25.21 -14.53
N ILE A 169 1.06 -23.92 -14.48
CA ILE A 169 0.70 -23.04 -13.36
C ILE A 169 -0.80 -22.74 -13.36
N GLY A 170 -1.40 -22.51 -14.53
CA GLY A 170 -2.85 -22.32 -14.64
C GLY A 170 -3.63 -23.49 -14.03
N ASN A 171 -3.23 -24.73 -14.35
CA ASN A 171 -3.85 -25.92 -13.77
C ASN A 171 -3.62 -26.04 -12.26
N LEU A 172 -2.45 -25.63 -11.75
CA LEU A 172 -2.18 -25.62 -10.31
C LEU A 172 -3.09 -24.64 -9.55
N ILE A 173 -3.33 -23.45 -10.11
CA ILE A 173 -4.24 -22.46 -9.51
C ILE A 173 -5.68 -22.98 -9.57
N TRP A 174 -6.17 -23.30 -10.77
CA TRP A 174 -7.57 -23.70 -10.97
C TRP A 174 -7.90 -25.10 -10.45
N GLY A 175 -6.90 -25.89 -10.06
CA GLY A 175 -7.06 -27.11 -9.29
C GLY A 175 -7.26 -26.89 -7.79
N LYS A 176 -7.16 -25.64 -7.30
CA LYS A 176 -7.35 -25.27 -5.88
C LYS A 176 -8.49 -24.29 -5.65
N VAL A 177 -8.74 -23.42 -6.63
CA VAL A 177 -9.76 -22.37 -6.53
C VAL A 177 -10.70 -22.40 -7.74
N SER A 178 -11.93 -21.96 -7.54
CA SER A 178 -12.95 -21.77 -8.58
C SER A 178 -13.16 -20.30 -8.96
N ALA A 179 -12.63 -19.36 -8.17
CA ALA A 179 -12.58 -17.93 -8.49
C ALA A 179 -11.42 -17.24 -7.74
N VAL A 180 -10.89 -16.18 -8.34
CA VAL A 180 -9.98 -15.22 -7.69
C VAL A 180 -10.38 -13.82 -8.16
N ASN A 181 -10.61 -12.91 -7.23
CA ASN A 181 -11.00 -11.53 -7.49
C ASN A 181 -10.09 -10.55 -6.77
N VAL A 182 -9.86 -9.40 -7.39
CA VAL A 182 -9.15 -8.26 -6.83
C VAL A 182 -10.09 -7.05 -6.91
N ASN A 183 -10.40 -6.45 -5.77
CA ASN A 183 -11.12 -5.18 -5.70
C ASN A 183 -10.11 -4.05 -5.50
N LEU A 184 -10.12 -3.09 -6.41
CA LEU A 184 -9.30 -1.88 -6.38
C LEU A 184 -10.24 -0.67 -6.24
N PRO A 185 -10.63 -0.28 -5.02
CA PRO A 185 -11.58 0.82 -4.80
C PRO A 185 -10.90 2.19 -4.90
N GLU A 186 -11.71 3.25 -4.98
CA GLU A 186 -11.21 4.64 -5.08
C GLU A 186 -10.46 5.08 -3.81
N ASP A 187 -10.72 4.51 -2.63
CA ASP A 187 -10.03 4.90 -1.38
C ASP A 187 -8.61 4.32 -1.27
N GLY A 188 -8.23 3.43 -2.19
CA GLY A 188 -6.91 2.83 -2.25
C GLY A 188 -6.70 1.62 -1.34
N ILE A 189 -7.66 1.19 -0.51
CA ILE A 189 -7.52 -0.03 0.31
C ILE A 189 -8.07 -1.22 -0.49
N PHE A 190 -7.19 -2.02 -1.09
CA PHE A 190 -7.60 -3.14 -1.93
C PHE A 190 -8.06 -4.36 -1.12
N ASP A 191 -8.77 -5.26 -1.80
CA ASP A 191 -9.08 -6.61 -1.31
C ASP A 191 -8.71 -7.64 -2.38
N VAL A 192 -8.25 -8.80 -1.93
CA VAL A 192 -8.07 -9.99 -2.75
C VAL A 192 -8.90 -11.10 -2.14
N SER A 193 -9.80 -11.67 -2.94
CA SER A 193 -10.63 -12.78 -2.52
C SER A 193 -10.47 -13.97 -3.46
N TRP A 194 -10.68 -15.18 -2.94
CA TRP A 194 -10.65 -16.41 -3.70
C TRP A 194 -11.67 -17.42 -3.16
N ARG A 195 -12.21 -18.23 -4.05
CA ARG A 195 -13.14 -19.31 -3.71
C ARG A 195 -12.45 -20.65 -3.81
N PRO A 196 -12.23 -21.39 -2.71
CA PRO A 196 -11.77 -22.77 -2.79
C PRO A 196 -12.75 -23.65 -3.59
N ILE A 197 -12.24 -24.68 -4.27
CA ILE A 197 -13.11 -25.64 -4.95
C ILE A 197 -14.08 -26.29 -3.95
N GLY A 198 -15.36 -26.32 -4.30
CA GLY A 198 -16.42 -26.88 -3.46
C GLY A 198 -16.94 -25.95 -2.36
N ALA A 199 -16.35 -24.77 -2.18
CA ALA A 199 -16.86 -23.78 -1.23
C ALA A 199 -17.98 -22.93 -1.84
N SER A 200 -18.92 -22.50 -1.00
CA SER A 200 -19.98 -21.54 -1.35
C SER A 200 -19.58 -20.08 -1.09
N GLU A 201 -18.56 -19.86 -0.26
CA GLU A 201 -18.12 -18.54 0.18
C GLU A 201 -16.67 -18.26 -0.21
N ASP A 202 -16.37 -16.98 -0.42
CA ASP A 202 -15.03 -16.51 -0.72
C ASP A 202 -14.24 -16.34 0.58
N LYS A 203 -12.96 -16.68 0.53
CA LYS A 203 -11.96 -16.22 1.51
C LYS A 203 -11.32 -14.96 0.97
N GLY A 204 -10.84 -14.08 1.84
CA GLY A 204 -10.15 -12.88 1.39
C GLY A 204 -9.27 -12.26 2.47
N ILE A 205 -8.56 -11.21 2.07
CA ILE A 205 -7.65 -10.47 2.95
C ILE A 205 -8.15 -9.07 3.31
N GLY A 206 -9.37 -8.70 2.89
CA GLY A 206 -9.93 -7.37 3.06
C GLY A 206 -9.97 -6.85 4.50
N GLU A 207 -10.14 -7.72 5.50
CA GLU A 207 -10.06 -7.32 6.91
C GLU A 207 -8.63 -6.92 7.30
N ILE A 208 -7.63 -7.66 6.82
CA ILE A 208 -6.21 -7.41 7.08
C ILE A 208 -5.77 -6.11 6.38
N THR A 209 -6.17 -5.92 5.12
CA THR A 209 -5.80 -4.70 4.38
C THR A 209 -6.41 -3.46 5.00
N LYS A 210 -7.66 -3.52 5.49
CA LYS A 210 -8.29 -2.43 6.25
C LYS A 210 -7.59 -2.17 7.58
N MET A 211 -7.36 -3.22 8.39
CA MET A 211 -6.77 -3.08 9.72
C MET A 211 -5.35 -2.48 9.66
N ALA A 212 -4.53 -2.94 8.72
CA ALA A 212 -3.15 -2.48 8.56
C ALA A 212 -3.01 -1.31 7.55
N SER A 213 -4.13 -0.76 7.05
CA SER A 213 -4.14 0.26 5.99
C SER A 213 -3.21 -0.07 4.82
N ILE A 214 -3.21 -1.34 4.40
CA ILE A 214 -2.48 -1.78 3.22
C ILE A 214 -3.20 -1.20 2.01
N GLN A 215 -2.49 -0.34 1.31
CA GLN A 215 -3.04 0.45 0.23
C GLN A 215 -2.42 0.05 -1.11
N TYR A 216 -3.04 0.45 -2.20
CA TYR A 216 -2.39 0.52 -3.50
C TYR A 216 -2.30 1.96 -3.99
N CYS A 217 -1.33 2.20 -4.86
CA CYS A 217 -1.24 3.43 -5.63
C CYS A 217 -0.51 3.20 -6.95
N VAL A 218 -0.48 4.22 -7.80
CA VAL A 218 0.28 4.23 -9.05
C VAL A 218 1.35 5.29 -8.95
N VAL A 219 2.61 4.88 -9.04
CA VAL A 219 3.78 5.77 -9.01
C VAL A 219 4.64 5.44 -10.21
N ASP A 220 4.94 6.43 -11.04
CA ASP A 220 5.75 6.29 -12.25
C ASP A 220 5.30 5.13 -13.17
N GLY A 221 3.98 4.94 -13.30
CA GLY A 221 3.37 3.89 -14.13
C GLY A 221 3.47 2.48 -13.55
N LYS A 222 4.04 2.30 -12.35
CA LYS A 222 4.07 1.03 -11.62
C LYS A 222 2.90 0.96 -10.63
N PHE A 223 2.32 -0.23 -10.50
CA PHE A 223 1.35 -0.52 -9.46
C PHE A 223 2.11 -0.83 -8.17
N MET A 224 1.86 -0.07 -7.11
CA MET A 224 2.53 -0.24 -5.82
C MET A 224 1.55 -0.85 -4.83
N VAL A 225 1.94 -1.95 -4.18
CA VAL A 225 1.31 -2.39 -2.93
C VAL A 225 2.05 -1.73 -1.79
N THR A 226 1.39 -0.85 -1.05
CA THR A 226 2.02 0.04 -0.07
C THR A 226 1.63 -0.30 1.36
N VAL A 227 2.61 -0.31 2.26
CA VAL A 227 2.44 -0.56 3.70
C VAL A 227 3.18 0.54 4.48
N ASP A 228 2.57 1.04 5.54
CA ASP A 228 3.20 2.03 6.41
C ASP A 228 4.48 1.47 7.05
N LYS A 229 5.55 2.26 7.07
CA LYS A 229 6.85 1.81 7.62
C LYS A 229 6.77 1.41 9.09
N ASN A 230 5.85 2.01 9.85
CA ASN A 230 5.66 1.68 11.26
C ASN A 230 5.03 0.29 11.42
N TYR A 231 4.06 -0.06 10.57
CA TYR A 231 3.53 -1.43 10.55
C TYR A 231 4.59 -2.43 10.08
N VAL A 232 5.40 -2.10 9.06
CA VAL A 232 6.48 -2.98 8.62
C VAL A 232 7.47 -3.24 9.75
N THR A 233 7.85 -2.22 10.52
CA THR A 233 8.76 -2.35 11.66
C THR A 233 8.21 -3.29 12.73
N VAL A 234 6.92 -3.15 13.07
CA VAL A 234 6.25 -4.05 14.02
C VAL A 234 6.21 -5.48 13.47
N LEU A 235 5.81 -5.65 12.21
CA LEU A 235 5.70 -6.96 11.57
C LEU A 235 7.04 -7.68 11.45
N THR A 236 8.11 -6.99 11.05
CA THR A 236 9.45 -7.58 10.97
C THR A 236 9.99 -7.95 12.34
N THR A 237 9.75 -7.12 13.36
CA THR A 237 10.12 -7.42 14.75
C THR A 237 9.41 -8.67 15.25
N LEU A 238 8.09 -8.76 15.06
CA LEU A 238 7.30 -9.92 15.47
C LEU A 238 7.70 -11.18 14.70
N LEU A 239 7.94 -11.06 13.39
CA LEU A 239 8.39 -12.17 12.55
C LEU A 239 9.76 -12.69 13.01
N GLN A 240 10.69 -11.79 13.30
CA GLN A 240 12.00 -12.15 13.82
C GLN A 240 11.90 -12.86 15.18
N GLN A 241 11.04 -12.38 16.07
CA GLN A 241 10.82 -13.01 17.38
C GLN A 241 10.17 -14.40 17.27
N ALA A 242 9.20 -14.57 16.36
CA ALA A 242 8.43 -15.80 16.25
C ALA A 242 9.10 -16.87 15.37
N ALA A 243 9.90 -16.46 14.39
CA ALA A 243 10.41 -17.34 13.34
C ALA A 243 11.85 -17.03 12.89
N GLY A 244 12.60 -16.18 13.59
CA GLY A 244 13.97 -15.80 13.24
C GLY A 244 14.87 -17.00 12.94
N ASP A 245 14.96 -17.97 13.85
CA ASP A 245 15.76 -19.19 13.67
C ASP A 245 15.34 -19.99 12.44
N LYS A 246 14.03 -20.01 12.11
CA LYS A 246 13.50 -20.73 10.95
C LYS A 246 13.82 -20.01 9.65
N LEU A 247 13.78 -18.67 9.67
CA LEU A 247 14.18 -17.86 8.52
C LEU A 247 15.67 -18.02 8.25
N GLU A 248 16.49 -17.96 9.30
CA GLU A 248 17.94 -18.17 9.20
C GLU A 248 18.27 -19.58 8.70
N ALA A 249 17.64 -20.62 9.26
CA ALA A 249 17.80 -22.00 8.79
C ALA A 249 17.34 -22.18 7.32
N ALA A 250 16.37 -21.40 6.87
CA ALA A 250 15.93 -21.38 5.47
C ALA A 250 16.76 -20.45 4.57
N GLY A 251 17.75 -19.74 5.11
CA GLY A 251 18.56 -18.76 4.37
C GLY A 251 17.79 -17.52 3.93
N ILE A 252 16.64 -17.22 4.56
CA ILE A 252 15.85 -16.02 4.26
C ILE A 252 16.31 -14.88 5.16
N SER A 253 16.70 -13.77 4.55
CA SER A 253 17.05 -12.53 5.23
C SER A 253 15.93 -11.50 5.10
N ILE A 254 15.49 -10.93 6.23
CA ILE A 254 14.53 -9.81 6.23
C ILE A 254 15.12 -8.61 5.49
N ASP A 255 16.42 -8.33 5.66
CA ASP A 255 17.07 -7.22 4.96
C ASP A 255 17.03 -7.40 3.43
N GLU A 256 17.17 -8.62 2.93
CA GLU A 256 17.02 -8.92 1.50
C GLU A 256 15.57 -8.75 1.03
N ILE A 257 14.57 -9.11 1.86
CA ILE A 257 13.15 -8.81 1.57
C ILE A 257 12.94 -7.29 1.48
N MET A 258 13.51 -6.53 2.40
CA MET A 258 13.34 -5.08 2.46
C MET A 258 13.96 -4.38 1.23
N LYS A 259 15.03 -4.93 0.64
CA LYS A 259 15.62 -4.40 -0.62
C LYS A 259 14.70 -4.52 -1.84
N LEU A 260 13.66 -5.37 -1.78
CA LEU A 260 12.65 -5.49 -2.83
C LEU A 260 11.64 -4.33 -2.82
N LEU A 261 11.62 -3.55 -1.74
CA LEU A 261 10.65 -2.49 -1.52
C LEU A 261 11.23 -1.13 -1.91
N VAL A 262 10.37 -0.28 -2.46
CA VAL A 262 10.67 1.11 -2.80
C VAL A 262 10.31 2.01 -1.61
N ASP A 263 11.19 2.97 -1.30
CA ASP A 263 10.95 3.97 -0.27
C ASP A 263 10.06 5.12 -0.80
N LEU A 264 8.82 5.13 -0.32
CA LEU A 264 7.78 6.12 -0.63
C LEU A 264 7.62 7.16 0.51
N GLY A 265 8.68 7.41 1.28
CA GLY A 265 8.66 8.33 2.41
C GLY A 265 8.17 7.63 3.68
N GLY A 266 6.89 7.81 4.02
CA GLY A 266 6.29 7.16 5.19
C GLY A 266 5.81 5.72 4.94
N TYR A 267 5.98 5.24 3.71
CA TYR A 267 5.52 3.94 3.24
C TYR A 267 6.67 3.19 2.56
N TYR A 268 6.58 1.87 2.58
CA TYR A 268 7.26 1.00 1.64
C TYR A 268 6.27 0.57 0.56
N GLY A 269 6.71 0.52 -0.70
CA GLY A 269 5.93 0.02 -1.82
C GLY A 269 6.58 -1.22 -2.45
N LEU A 270 5.83 -2.30 -2.65
CA LEU A 270 6.24 -3.40 -3.52
C LEU A 270 5.85 -3.07 -4.97
N PRO A 271 6.81 -2.85 -5.88
CA PRO A 271 6.52 -2.43 -7.24
C PRO A 271 6.14 -3.62 -8.13
N LEU A 272 5.00 -3.51 -8.81
CA LEU A 272 4.61 -4.39 -9.90
C LEU A 272 4.47 -3.57 -11.19
N ASN A 273 4.83 -4.18 -12.31
CA ASN A 273 4.42 -3.65 -13.60
C ASN A 273 2.93 -3.91 -13.81
N MET A 274 2.31 -3.03 -14.60
CA MET A 274 0.94 -3.23 -15.03
C MET A 274 0.76 -2.91 -16.52
N LYS A 275 -0.20 -3.59 -17.14
CA LYS A 275 -0.80 -3.25 -18.43
C LYS A 275 -2.30 -3.19 -18.22
N VAL A 276 -2.94 -2.11 -18.61
CA VAL A 276 -4.40 -1.94 -18.48
C VAL A 276 -4.94 -1.52 -19.84
N ASP A 277 -5.85 -2.31 -20.40
CA ASP A 277 -6.51 -2.06 -21.68
C ASP A 277 -8.01 -2.34 -21.55
N GLY A 278 -8.78 -1.27 -21.35
CA GLY A 278 -10.23 -1.35 -21.18
C GLY A 278 -10.63 -2.25 -20.01
N SER A 279 -11.20 -3.42 -20.33
CA SER A 279 -11.64 -4.42 -19.37
C SER A 279 -10.57 -5.48 -19.05
N GLU A 280 -9.35 -5.35 -19.56
CA GLU A 280 -8.25 -6.29 -19.28
C GLU A 280 -7.13 -5.62 -18.49
N ALA A 281 -6.56 -6.36 -17.54
CA ALA A 281 -5.38 -5.93 -16.81
C ALA A 281 -4.38 -7.07 -16.64
N THR A 282 -3.10 -6.77 -16.70
CA THR A 282 -2.01 -7.68 -16.35
C THR A 282 -1.18 -7.02 -15.26
N PHE A 283 -0.96 -7.71 -14.15
CA PHE A 283 -0.02 -7.32 -13.10
C PHE A 283 1.15 -8.30 -13.11
N TYR A 284 2.39 -7.81 -13.22
CA TYR A 284 3.54 -8.69 -13.38
C TYR A 284 4.81 -8.16 -12.74
N ALA A 285 5.63 -9.08 -12.25
CA ALA A 285 6.99 -8.82 -11.86
C ALA A 285 7.90 -8.93 -13.10
N ASP A 286 8.94 -8.11 -13.14
CA ASP A 286 10.01 -8.20 -14.14
C ASP A 286 11.25 -8.87 -13.52
N LYS A 287 12.35 -8.91 -14.27
CA LYS A 287 13.60 -9.54 -13.87
C LYS A 287 14.11 -9.02 -12.53
N ASP A 288 13.97 -7.72 -12.29
CA ASP A 288 14.56 -7.05 -11.13
C ASP A 288 13.85 -7.46 -9.83
N LEU A 289 12.57 -7.84 -9.90
CA LEU A 289 11.85 -8.41 -8.77
C LEU A 289 11.93 -9.95 -8.73
N ILE A 290 11.82 -10.63 -9.89
CA ILE A 290 11.78 -12.09 -9.96
C ILE A 290 13.10 -12.73 -9.52
N VAL A 291 14.24 -12.22 -10.00
CA VAL A 291 15.54 -12.84 -9.74
C VAL A 291 15.89 -12.83 -8.25
N PRO A 292 15.79 -11.68 -7.52
CA PRO A 292 16.03 -11.67 -6.08
C PRO A 292 15.06 -12.58 -5.32
N VAL A 293 13.77 -12.56 -5.65
CA VAL A 293 12.76 -13.40 -4.98
C VAL A 293 13.09 -14.88 -5.15
N LEU A 294 13.32 -15.34 -6.38
CA LEU A 294 13.64 -16.75 -6.64
C LEU A 294 14.97 -17.17 -6.01
N THR A 295 15.97 -16.28 -5.98
CA THR A 295 17.25 -16.54 -5.32
C THR A 295 17.05 -16.73 -3.82
N MET A 296 16.25 -15.87 -3.19
CA MET A 296 15.97 -15.91 -1.76
C MET A 296 15.19 -17.17 -1.36
N ILE A 297 14.22 -17.62 -2.16
CA ILE A 297 13.41 -18.80 -1.83
C ILE A 297 13.98 -20.12 -2.40
N ALA A 298 15.06 -20.06 -3.18
CA ALA A 298 15.70 -21.26 -3.76
C ALA A 298 16.04 -22.34 -2.72
N PRO A 299 16.56 -22.02 -1.51
CA PRO A 299 16.82 -23.04 -0.49
C PRO A 299 15.56 -23.79 -0.04
N ILE A 300 14.38 -23.16 -0.14
CA ILE A 300 13.09 -23.77 0.16
C ILE A 300 12.55 -24.56 -1.04
N LEU A 301 12.74 -24.04 -2.25
CA LEU A 301 12.24 -24.69 -3.47
C LEU A 301 13.00 -25.96 -3.84
N LYS A 302 14.33 -26.00 -3.65
CA LYS A 302 15.17 -27.14 -4.05
C LYS A 302 14.78 -28.46 -3.40
N PRO A 303 14.52 -28.55 -2.08
CA PRO A 303 14.09 -29.79 -1.45
C PRO A 303 12.68 -30.25 -1.88
N MET A 304 11.88 -29.36 -2.48
CA MET A 304 10.52 -29.67 -2.94
C MET A 304 10.50 -30.32 -4.33
N VAL A 305 11.61 -30.29 -5.07
CA VAL A 305 11.73 -30.98 -6.37
C VAL A 305 12.45 -32.32 -6.22
N PRO A 306 12.16 -33.31 -7.07
CA PRO A 306 12.91 -34.56 -7.11
C PRO A 306 14.42 -34.33 -7.24
N GLU A 307 15.22 -35.14 -6.57
CA GLU A 307 16.69 -34.98 -6.48
C GLU A 307 17.36 -34.92 -7.87
N ASN A 308 16.89 -35.74 -8.81
CA ASN A 308 17.35 -35.75 -10.20
C ASN A 308 17.03 -34.47 -11.00
N SER A 309 16.14 -33.61 -10.48
CA SER A 309 15.75 -32.34 -11.08
C SER A 309 16.37 -31.12 -10.37
N GLN A 310 17.05 -31.31 -9.23
CA GLN A 310 17.65 -30.20 -8.48
C GLN A 310 18.75 -29.49 -9.28
N GLN A 311 19.56 -30.23 -10.04
CA GLN A 311 20.58 -29.65 -10.92
C GLN A 311 19.96 -28.76 -12.00
N MET A 312 18.75 -29.11 -12.48
CA MET A 312 18.02 -28.28 -13.44
C MET A 312 17.52 -26.98 -12.78
N VAL A 313 17.07 -27.03 -11.52
CA VAL A 313 16.72 -25.83 -10.76
C VAL A 313 17.93 -24.90 -10.63
N ASP A 314 19.10 -25.45 -10.29
CA ASP A 314 20.34 -24.67 -10.21
C ASP A 314 20.72 -24.02 -11.55
N MET A 315 20.65 -24.80 -12.64
CA MET A 315 20.92 -24.29 -13.98
C MET A 315 19.95 -23.16 -14.36
N VAL A 316 18.65 -23.32 -14.07
CA VAL A 316 17.65 -22.28 -14.34
C VAL A 316 17.99 -21.02 -13.56
N LEU A 317 18.20 -21.11 -12.23
CA LEU A 317 18.51 -19.97 -11.37
C LEU A 317 19.76 -19.21 -11.83
N GLN A 318 20.80 -19.91 -12.29
CA GLN A 318 22.02 -19.29 -12.83
C GLN A 318 21.80 -18.54 -14.15
N LEU A 319 20.79 -18.92 -14.94
CA LEU A 319 20.50 -18.29 -16.23
C LEU A 319 19.57 -17.09 -16.12
N LEU A 320 18.71 -17.03 -15.10
CA LEU A 320 17.73 -15.95 -14.93
C LEU A 320 18.34 -14.53 -14.88
N PRO A 321 19.46 -14.26 -14.19
CA PRO A 321 20.08 -12.92 -14.18
C PRO A 321 20.43 -12.41 -15.59
N ASN A 322 20.80 -13.34 -16.48
CA ASN A 322 21.22 -13.06 -17.86
C ASN A 322 20.07 -13.17 -18.87
N ALA A 323 18.84 -13.45 -18.42
CA ALA A 323 17.69 -13.51 -19.31
C ALA A 323 17.49 -12.18 -20.03
N LYS A 324 17.22 -12.26 -21.34
CA LYS A 324 16.87 -11.11 -22.19
C LYS A 324 15.54 -10.51 -21.77
N THR A 325 14.59 -11.36 -21.41
CA THR A 325 13.29 -10.96 -20.89
C THR A 325 12.88 -11.96 -19.82
N LEU A 326 12.41 -11.47 -18.68
CA LEU A 326 11.87 -12.29 -17.61
C LEU A 326 10.71 -11.51 -16.99
N GLU A 327 9.51 -11.84 -17.42
CA GLU A 327 8.29 -11.25 -16.90
C GLU A 327 7.30 -12.35 -16.55
N PHE A 328 6.72 -12.26 -15.36
CA PHE A 328 5.78 -13.23 -14.85
C PHE A 328 4.70 -12.56 -14.02
N GLY A 329 3.45 -12.93 -14.25
CA GLY A 329 2.32 -12.29 -13.60
C GLY A 329 0.98 -12.93 -13.92
N LEU A 330 -0.08 -12.17 -13.65
CA LEU A 330 -1.45 -12.63 -13.75
C LEU A 330 -2.29 -11.69 -14.61
N ASN A 331 -3.17 -12.28 -15.43
CA ASN A 331 -4.13 -11.56 -16.26
C ASN A 331 -5.53 -11.60 -15.63
N PHE A 332 -6.18 -10.45 -15.62
CA PHE A 332 -7.50 -10.23 -15.08
C PHE A 332 -8.43 -9.63 -16.12
N THR A 333 -9.73 -9.78 -15.89
CA THR A 333 -10.81 -9.11 -16.61
C THR A 333 -11.72 -8.39 -15.63
N LYS A 334 -12.25 -7.25 -16.04
CA LYS A 334 -13.28 -6.51 -15.31
C LYS A 334 -14.66 -7.14 -15.48
#